data_AF-A0A969V4Z1-F1
#
_entry.id   AF-A0A969V4Z1-F1
#
_cell.length_a   1.000
_cell.length_b   1.000
_cell.length_c   1.000
_cell.angle_alpha   90.00
_cell.angle_beta   90.00
_cell.angle_gamma   90.00
#
_symmetry.space_group_name_H-M   'P 1'
#
loop_
_entity.id
_entity.type
_entity.pdbx_description
1 polymer ?
#
loop_
_entity_poly.entity_id
_entity_poly.type
_entity_poly.pdbx_seq_one_letter_code
_entity_poly.pdbx_strand_id
1 'polypeptide(L)'
;MLTISTNSHHSFQTPHSGYHWDGSTRRFFEGWYYRVTLPREGETFAFMYSIEDPIGGKYHSGGGAQILGPNDEYLWRTFPDVSKFWASRDVLGLGHWGKTDLLHIKPLYLSPPEFEHHIQEGYQATATLNQGVIHDPTTDRYCRWEYEIQPIYGWGEKGSIQQSTAGWLSFLQIFEPG
;
A
#
# COMPACT_ATOMS: atom_id res chain seq x y z
N MET A 1 -13.97 -6.44 -19.59
CA MET A 1 -13.43 -5.07 -19.47
C MET A 1 -13.19 -4.85 -18.00
N LEU A 2 -11.94 -4.65 -17.57
CA LEU A 2 -11.64 -4.21 -16.21
C LEU A 2 -12.25 -2.82 -16.07
N THR A 3 -13.35 -2.73 -15.32
CA THR A 3 -14.03 -1.47 -15.05
C THR A 3 -13.20 -0.69 -14.06
N ILE A 4 -12.50 0.33 -14.56
CA ILE A 4 -11.85 1.33 -13.73
C ILE A 4 -12.99 2.08 -13.03
N SER A 5 -13.23 1.75 -11.77
CA SER A 5 -14.06 2.62 -10.93
C SER A 5 -13.24 3.89 -10.69
N THR A 6 -13.50 4.93 -11.48
CA THR A 6 -13.06 6.27 -11.15
C THR A 6 -13.80 6.67 -9.88
N ASN A 7 -13.15 6.52 -8.73
CA ASN A 7 -13.72 6.90 -7.44
C ASN A 7 -14.15 8.37 -7.50
N SER A 8 -15.47 8.57 -7.56
CA SER A 8 -16.10 9.87 -7.57
C SER A 8 -15.93 10.50 -6.19
N HIS A 9 -15.06 11.52 -6.10
CA HIS A 9 -15.00 12.52 -5.04
C HIS A 9 -15.19 12.01 -3.60
N HIS A 10 -14.15 11.39 -3.02
CA HIS A 10 -13.96 11.47 -1.57
C HIS A 10 -13.12 12.70 -1.25
N SER A 11 -13.78 13.82 -0.94
CA SER A 11 -13.14 15.05 -0.43
C SER A 11 -12.50 14.86 0.96
N PHE A 12 -12.71 13.70 1.57
CA PHE A 12 -12.17 13.31 2.87
C PHE A 12 -11.18 12.15 2.70
N GLN A 13 -9.91 12.48 2.44
CA GLN A 13 -8.79 11.55 2.52
C GLN A 13 -7.62 12.25 3.21
N THR A 14 -6.85 11.53 4.01
CA THR A 14 -5.61 12.05 4.60
C THR A 14 -4.72 12.59 3.46
N PRO A 15 -4.20 13.82 3.57
CA PRO A 15 -3.27 14.35 2.58
C PRO A 15 -2.08 13.40 2.40
N HIS A 16 -1.71 13.12 1.17
CA HIS A 16 -0.55 12.30 0.82
C HIS A 16 0.13 12.87 -0.42
N SER A 17 1.46 12.83 -0.47
CA SER A 17 2.27 13.32 -1.60
C SER A 17 2.40 12.33 -2.77
N GLY A 18 1.50 11.32 -2.84
CA GLY A 18 1.63 10.15 -3.70
C GLY A 18 2.98 9.41 -3.58
N TYR A 19 3.34 8.68 -4.65
CA TYR A 19 4.59 7.93 -4.79
C TYR A 19 5.75 8.81 -5.31
N HIS A 20 6.90 8.72 -4.65
CA HIS A 20 7.96 9.71 -4.78
C HIS A 20 9.07 9.38 -5.79
N TRP A 21 9.11 8.17 -6.33
CA TRP A 21 10.17 7.82 -7.28
C TRP A 21 10.04 8.63 -8.58
N ASP A 22 11.09 9.36 -8.91
CA ASP A 22 11.17 10.28 -10.05
C ASP A 22 11.58 9.59 -11.37
N GLY A 23 11.79 8.27 -11.37
CA GLY A 23 12.28 7.52 -12.53
C GLY A 23 13.79 7.57 -12.71
N SER A 24 14.53 8.24 -11.81
CA SER A 24 15.98 8.32 -11.89
C SER A 24 16.66 7.00 -11.49
N THR A 25 17.95 6.90 -11.84
CA THR A 25 18.81 5.74 -11.58
C THR A 25 19.42 5.74 -10.17
N ARG A 26 19.16 6.77 -9.36
CA ARG A 26 19.64 6.86 -7.97
C ARG A 26 19.04 5.76 -7.13
N ARG A 27 19.73 5.35 -6.05
CA ARG A 27 19.15 4.43 -5.08
C ARG A 27 17.89 5.04 -4.49
N PHE A 28 16.86 4.23 -4.35
CA PHE A 28 15.55 4.67 -3.92
C PHE A 28 14.92 3.62 -3.00
N PHE A 29 14.30 4.10 -1.94
CA PHE A 29 13.50 3.31 -1.03
C PHE A 29 12.30 4.15 -0.63
N GLU A 30 11.13 3.54 -0.64
CA GLU A 30 9.93 4.10 -0.05
C GLU A 30 9.17 2.99 0.66
N GLY A 31 8.54 3.35 1.79
CA GLY A 31 7.80 2.42 2.60
C GLY A 31 6.53 3.05 3.17
N TRP A 32 5.53 2.21 3.38
CA TRP A 32 4.23 2.58 3.90
C TRP A 32 3.90 1.75 5.13
N TYR A 33 3.35 2.40 6.15
CA TYR A 33 3.02 1.78 7.42
C TYR A 33 1.54 2.01 7.74
N TYR A 34 0.81 0.91 7.90
CA TYR A 34 -0.58 0.93 8.33
C TYR A 34 -0.69 0.22 9.67
N ARG A 35 -1.33 0.87 10.65
CA ARG A 35 -1.65 0.25 11.94
C ARG A 35 -3.16 0.19 12.13
N VAL A 36 -3.67 -0.99 12.42
CA VAL A 36 -5.09 -1.21 12.71
C VAL A 36 -5.20 -1.74 14.13
N THR A 37 -6.00 -1.08 14.96
CA THR A 37 -6.31 -1.55 16.31
C THR A 37 -7.77 -1.94 16.36
N LEU A 38 -8.04 -3.14 16.87
CA LEU A 38 -9.38 -3.64 17.14
C LEU A 38 -9.62 -3.51 18.66
N PRO A 39 -10.22 -2.39 19.12
CA PRO A 39 -10.22 -2.01 20.53
C PRO A 39 -11.06 -2.93 21.42
N ARG A 40 -12.04 -3.65 20.86
CA ARG A 40 -12.84 -4.61 21.63
C ARG A 40 -12.05 -5.90 21.91
N GLU A 41 -11.22 -6.28 20.96
CA GLU A 41 -10.38 -7.47 20.98
C GLU A 41 -9.04 -7.19 21.69
N GLY A 42 -8.64 -5.92 21.80
CA GLY A 42 -7.36 -5.53 22.38
C GLY A 42 -6.16 -5.82 21.47
N GLU A 43 -6.42 -6.16 20.21
CA GLU A 43 -5.40 -6.57 19.24
C GLU A 43 -4.98 -5.41 18.34
N THR A 44 -3.71 -5.39 17.94
CA THR A 44 -3.17 -4.44 16.98
C THR A 44 -2.40 -5.16 15.91
N PHE A 45 -2.64 -4.75 14.67
CA PHE A 45 -2.04 -5.28 13.47
C PHE A 45 -1.19 -4.19 12.82
N ALA A 46 -0.07 -4.56 12.25
CA ALA A 46 0.73 -3.65 11.42
C ALA A 46 0.98 -4.25 10.05
N PHE A 47 0.78 -3.44 9.01
CA PHE A 47 1.05 -3.78 7.62
C PHE A 47 2.10 -2.81 7.10
N MET A 48 3.25 -3.33 6.73
CA MET A 48 4.39 -2.58 6.24
C MET A 48 4.69 -3.00 4.82
N TYR A 49 4.67 -2.03 3.91
CA TYR A 49 5.02 -2.25 2.52
C TYR A 49 6.27 -1.46 2.17
N SER A 50 7.06 -1.97 1.24
CA SER A 50 8.22 -1.24 0.73
C SER A 50 8.44 -1.49 -0.75
N ILE A 51 9.18 -0.59 -1.39
CA ILE A 51 9.77 -0.76 -2.71
C ILE A 51 11.22 -0.30 -2.67
N GLU A 52 12.14 -1.17 -3.09
CA GLU A 52 13.57 -0.93 -3.18
C GLU A 52 14.00 -0.90 -4.65
N ASP A 53 14.78 0.12 -5.02
CA ASP A 53 15.39 0.29 -6.35
C ASP A 53 14.44 -0.12 -7.51
N PRO A 54 13.31 0.61 -7.71
CA PRO A 54 12.22 0.28 -8.65
C PRO A 54 12.63 0.27 -10.12
N ILE A 55 13.84 0.76 -10.45
CA ILE A 55 14.44 0.57 -11.78
C ILE A 55 14.70 -0.91 -12.11
N GLY A 56 14.82 -1.76 -11.07
CA GLY A 56 15.08 -3.18 -11.21
C GLY A 56 16.54 -3.51 -11.53
N GLY A 57 16.78 -4.80 -11.80
CA GLY A 57 18.08 -5.30 -12.25
C GLY A 57 19.15 -5.43 -11.15
N LYS A 58 18.84 -5.13 -9.89
CA LYS A 58 19.72 -5.35 -8.75
C LYS A 58 19.19 -6.46 -7.85
N TYR A 59 20.10 -7.08 -7.09
CA TYR A 59 19.75 -8.18 -6.16
C TYR A 59 18.70 -7.79 -5.10
N HIS A 60 18.73 -6.53 -4.64
CA HIS A 60 17.81 -6.00 -3.64
C HIS A 60 16.62 -5.24 -4.25
N SER A 61 16.50 -5.19 -5.58
CA SER A 61 15.34 -4.56 -6.21
C SER A 61 14.08 -5.38 -5.96
N GLY A 62 12.97 -4.70 -5.68
CA GLY A 62 11.68 -5.35 -5.46
C GLY A 62 10.90 -4.74 -4.32
N GLY A 63 9.68 -5.23 -4.16
CA GLY A 63 8.83 -4.87 -3.05
C GLY A 63 8.95 -5.82 -1.87
N GLY A 64 8.38 -5.41 -0.75
CA GLY A 64 8.24 -6.22 0.45
C GLY A 64 6.90 -6.00 1.10
N ALA A 65 6.34 -7.05 1.70
CA ALA A 65 5.23 -6.97 2.63
C ALA A 65 5.63 -7.64 3.93
N GLN A 66 5.41 -6.94 5.05
CA GLN A 66 5.69 -7.39 6.40
C GLN A 66 4.43 -7.15 7.23
N ILE A 67 3.93 -8.21 7.87
CA ILE A 67 2.68 -8.21 8.62
C ILE A 67 2.99 -8.63 10.06
N LEU A 68 2.60 -7.78 11.01
CA LEU A 68 2.45 -8.13 12.41
C LEU A 68 0.97 -8.39 12.66
N GLY A 69 0.64 -9.66 12.93
CA GLY A 69 -0.70 -10.14 13.23
C GLY A 69 -0.99 -10.17 14.73
N PRO A 70 -2.07 -10.86 15.14
CA PRO A 70 -2.41 -11.03 16.55
C PRO A 70 -1.27 -11.67 17.33
N ASN A 71 -1.15 -11.35 18.62
CA ASN A 71 -0.10 -11.88 19.49
C ASN A 71 1.33 -11.65 18.96
N ASP A 72 1.56 -10.54 18.24
CA ASP A 72 2.84 -10.19 17.62
C ASP A 72 3.36 -11.23 16.61
N GLU A 73 2.48 -12.06 16.04
CA GLU A 73 2.87 -13.02 15.00
C GLU A 73 3.40 -12.30 13.77
N TYR A 74 4.58 -12.70 13.30
CA TYR A 74 5.24 -12.06 12.18
C TYR A 74 5.27 -12.97 10.95
N LEU A 75 4.84 -12.39 9.82
CA LEU A 75 4.95 -12.98 8.49
C LEU A 75 5.39 -11.93 7.49
N TRP A 76 6.32 -12.27 6.61
CA TRP A 76 6.80 -11.36 5.58
C TRP A 76 7.09 -12.11 4.29
N ARG A 77 6.99 -11.41 3.16
CA ARG A 77 7.40 -11.90 1.85
C ARG A 77 8.00 -10.77 1.02
N THR A 78 8.96 -11.13 0.18
CA THR A 78 9.51 -10.25 -0.86
C THR A 78 8.85 -10.49 -2.19
N PHE A 79 8.80 -9.44 -2.99
CA PHE A 79 8.24 -9.39 -4.33
C PHE A 79 9.32 -8.84 -5.27
N PRO A 80 10.24 -9.69 -5.78
CA PRO A 80 11.44 -9.23 -6.49
C PRO A 80 11.16 -8.61 -7.86
N ASP A 81 10.00 -8.91 -8.46
CA ASP A 81 9.64 -8.42 -9.79
C ASP A 81 9.05 -7.01 -9.73
N VAL A 82 9.91 -5.99 -9.86
CA VAL A 82 9.52 -4.57 -9.88
C VAL A 82 8.52 -4.23 -10.98
N SER A 83 8.43 -5.02 -12.06
CA SER A 83 7.48 -4.76 -13.15
C SER A 83 6.03 -5.03 -12.76
N LYS A 84 5.81 -5.69 -11.61
CA LYS A 84 4.50 -5.97 -11.01
C LYS A 84 4.12 -5.02 -9.88
N PHE A 85 4.97 -4.04 -9.58
CA PHE A 85 4.65 -2.96 -8.64
C PHE A 85 3.91 -1.83 -9.35
N TRP A 86 2.92 -1.26 -8.67
CA TRP A 86 2.24 -0.04 -9.12
C TRP A 86 2.06 0.91 -7.93
N ALA A 87 2.11 2.20 -8.20
CA ALA A 87 1.77 3.22 -7.22
C ALA A 87 1.30 4.51 -7.93
N SER A 88 0.43 5.25 -7.26
CA SER A 88 -0.12 6.52 -7.75
C SER A 88 0.78 7.68 -7.36
N ARG A 89 1.01 8.62 -8.29
CA ARG A 89 1.78 9.84 -8.03
C ARG A 89 0.98 10.93 -7.33
N ASP A 90 -0.35 10.85 -7.40
CA ASP A 90 -1.22 11.98 -7.01
C ASP A 90 -2.04 11.69 -5.75
N VAL A 91 -2.19 10.42 -5.38
CA VAL A 91 -3.00 9.98 -4.23
C VAL A 91 -2.35 8.79 -3.53
N LEU A 92 -2.75 8.51 -2.29
CA LEU A 92 -2.36 7.28 -1.62
C LEU A 92 -2.96 6.07 -2.37
N GLY A 93 -2.09 5.34 -3.06
CA GLY A 93 -2.44 4.15 -3.81
C GLY A 93 -1.19 3.41 -4.22
N LEU A 94 -1.08 2.14 -3.84
CA LEU A 94 0.04 1.29 -4.20
C LEU A 94 -0.34 -0.18 -4.15
N GLY A 95 0.47 -1.02 -4.79
CA GLY A 95 0.36 -2.46 -4.67
C GLY A 95 1.46 -3.19 -5.42
N HIS A 96 1.58 -4.48 -5.11
CA HIS A 96 2.52 -5.37 -5.77
C HIS A 96 1.84 -6.71 -6.04
N TRP A 97 1.71 -7.07 -7.31
CA TRP A 97 1.27 -8.40 -7.68
C TRP A 97 2.44 -9.39 -7.55
N GLY A 98 2.26 -10.47 -6.79
CA GLY A 98 3.22 -11.57 -6.72
C GLY A 98 2.82 -12.69 -7.68
N LYS A 99 2.09 -13.66 -7.15
CA LYS A 99 1.55 -14.80 -7.90
C LYS A 99 0.17 -14.43 -8.44
N THR A 100 0.03 -14.46 -9.76
CA THR A 100 -1.19 -14.08 -10.47
C THR A 100 -1.26 -14.75 -11.84
N ASP A 101 -2.46 -14.90 -12.38
CA ASP A 101 -2.76 -15.32 -13.75
C ASP A 101 -2.76 -14.17 -14.78
N LEU A 102 -2.58 -12.92 -14.34
CA LEU A 102 -2.55 -11.72 -15.19
C LEU A 102 -1.17 -11.52 -15.85
N LEU A 103 -0.82 -12.34 -16.84
CA LEU A 103 0.53 -12.39 -17.42
C LEU A 103 0.90 -11.25 -18.38
N HIS A 104 -0.07 -10.53 -18.94
CA HIS A 104 0.15 -9.54 -20.01
C HIS A 104 -0.48 -8.19 -19.73
N ILE A 105 -0.81 -7.92 -18.47
CA ILE A 105 -1.44 -6.68 -18.02
C ILE A 105 -0.43 -5.96 -17.12
N LYS A 106 -0.30 -4.64 -17.30
CA LYS A 106 0.49 -3.82 -16.38
C LYS A 106 -0.18 -3.81 -14.99
N PRO A 107 0.60 -3.87 -13.91
CA PRO A 107 0.06 -3.82 -12.56
C PRO A 107 -0.75 -2.54 -12.36
N LEU A 108 -1.92 -2.69 -11.75
CA LEU A 108 -2.87 -1.62 -11.47
C LEU A 108 -3.73 -1.99 -10.27
N TYR A 109 -4.50 -1.01 -9.78
CA TYR A 109 -5.50 -1.26 -8.75
C TYR A 109 -6.59 -2.21 -9.26
N LEU A 110 -6.81 -3.30 -8.53
CA LEU A 110 -7.93 -4.21 -8.78
C LEU A 110 -9.04 -3.94 -7.74
N SER A 111 -10.30 -4.06 -8.13
CA SER A 111 -11.38 -4.11 -7.14
C SER A 111 -11.18 -5.34 -6.21
N PRO A 112 -11.68 -5.34 -4.96
CA PRO A 112 -11.52 -6.50 -4.08
C PRO A 112 -11.92 -7.85 -4.70
N PRO A 113 -13.04 -7.97 -5.44
CA PRO A 113 -13.38 -9.23 -6.10
C PRO A 113 -12.40 -9.63 -7.22
N GLU A 114 -11.90 -8.67 -8.00
CA GLU A 114 -10.90 -8.94 -9.04
C GLU A 114 -9.55 -9.32 -8.42
N PHE A 115 -9.16 -8.66 -7.33
CA PHE A 115 -7.96 -8.97 -6.58
C PHE A 115 -8.03 -10.38 -6.01
N GLU A 116 -9.12 -10.73 -5.32
CA GLU A 116 -9.35 -12.06 -4.76
C GLU A 116 -9.28 -13.16 -5.82
N HIS A 117 -9.85 -12.90 -7.00
CA HIS A 117 -9.88 -13.88 -8.08
C HIS A 117 -8.50 -14.08 -8.73
N HIS A 118 -7.78 -12.99 -9.00
CA HIS A 118 -6.58 -13.02 -9.83
C HIS A 118 -5.26 -13.04 -9.07
N ILE A 119 -5.22 -12.59 -7.81
CA ILE A 119 -3.99 -12.43 -7.03
C ILE A 119 -3.92 -13.52 -5.95
N GLN A 120 -3.04 -14.51 -6.14
CA GLN A 120 -2.80 -15.57 -5.16
C GLN A 120 -1.73 -15.18 -4.11
N GLU A 121 -0.80 -14.31 -4.48
CA GLU A 121 0.14 -13.64 -3.55
C GLU A 121 0.31 -12.18 -4.00
N GLY A 122 0.19 -11.23 -3.09
CA GLY A 122 0.31 -9.80 -3.39
C GLY A 122 -0.41 -8.93 -2.37
N TYR A 123 -0.31 -7.62 -2.55
CA TYR A 123 -1.02 -6.64 -1.71
C TYR A 123 -1.39 -5.40 -2.50
N GLN A 124 -2.37 -4.66 -2.01
CA GLN A 124 -2.64 -3.30 -2.43
C GLN A 124 -3.28 -2.49 -1.31
N ALA A 125 -2.99 -1.19 -1.30
CA ALA A 125 -3.56 -0.26 -0.34
C ALA A 125 -3.86 1.08 -1.00
N THR A 126 -4.94 1.71 -0.54
CA THR A 126 -5.37 3.06 -0.91
C THR A 126 -5.78 3.82 0.35
N ALA A 127 -6.27 5.05 0.20
CA ALA A 127 -6.85 5.81 1.31
C ALA A 127 -8.09 5.14 1.94
N THR A 128 -8.77 4.22 1.24
CA THR A 128 -10.05 3.64 1.66
C THR A 128 -10.05 2.11 1.75
N LEU A 129 -8.93 1.45 1.44
CA LEU A 129 -8.84 -0.01 1.40
C LEU A 129 -7.41 -0.44 1.69
N ASN A 130 -7.26 -1.56 2.39
CA ASN A 130 -6.01 -2.30 2.43
C ASN A 130 -6.32 -3.80 2.38
N GLN A 131 -5.72 -4.49 1.42
CA GLN A 131 -5.93 -5.92 1.21
C GLN A 131 -4.67 -6.62 0.72
N GLY A 132 -4.61 -7.92 0.96
CA GLY A 132 -3.53 -8.74 0.44
C GLY A 132 -3.55 -10.17 0.94
N VAL A 133 -2.63 -10.94 0.38
CA VAL A 133 -2.40 -12.34 0.70
C VAL A 133 -0.93 -12.64 0.53
N ILE A 134 -0.31 -13.19 1.57
CA ILE A 134 1.08 -13.67 1.54
C ILE A 134 1.15 -15.08 2.15
N HIS A 135 2.00 -15.93 1.58
CA HIS A 135 2.22 -17.31 2.00
C HIS A 135 3.72 -17.53 2.19
N ASP A 136 4.18 -18.18 3.24
CA ASP A 136 5.56 -18.62 3.41
C ASP A 136 5.66 -20.11 3.03
N PRO A 137 6.29 -20.46 1.90
CA PRO A 137 6.37 -21.85 1.45
C PRO A 137 7.26 -22.73 2.34
N THR A 138 8.09 -22.14 3.20
CA THR A 138 8.98 -22.88 4.11
C THR A 138 8.22 -23.39 5.32
N THR A 139 7.35 -22.54 5.89
CA THR A 139 6.58 -22.87 7.10
C THR A 139 5.11 -23.19 6.83
N ASP A 140 4.66 -23.08 5.57
CA ASP A 140 3.26 -23.18 5.15
C ASP A 140 2.31 -22.21 5.90
N ARG A 141 2.86 -21.12 6.43
CA ARG A 141 2.08 -20.09 7.11
C ARG A 141 1.57 -19.11 6.08
N TYR A 142 0.35 -18.61 6.24
CA TYR A 142 -0.19 -17.59 5.38
C TYR A 142 -0.95 -16.53 6.17
N CYS A 143 -1.08 -15.36 5.57
CA CYS A 143 -1.94 -14.30 6.06
C CYS A 143 -2.75 -13.77 4.88
N ARG A 144 -4.03 -13.54 5.10
CA ARG A 144 -4.92 -12.84 4.18
C ARG A 144 -5.67 -11.79 4.97
N TRP A 145 -5.75 -10.59 4.43
CA TRP A 145 -6.47 -9.48 5.04
C TRP A 145 -7.21 -8.69 3.98
N GLU A 146 -8.30 -8.08 4.41
CA GLU A 146 -9.07 -7.11 3.66
C GLU A 146 -9.82 -6.25 4.68
N TYR A 147 -9.63 -4.95 4.62
CA TYR A 147 -10.42 -4.02 5.41
C TYR A 147 -10.61 -2.69 4.67
N GLU A 148 -11.77 -2.10 4.87
CA GLU A 148 -12.10 -0.77 4.36
C GLU A 148 -11.75 0.30 5.40
N ILE A 149 -11.36 1.47 4.90
CA ILE A 149 -11.04 2.64 5.70
C ILE A 149 -12.06 3.71 5.36
N GLN A 150 -12.80 4.16 6.37
CA GLN A 150 -13.69 5.30 6.26
C GLN A 150 -13.07 6.48 7.03
N PRO A 151 -12.50 7.49 6.35
CA PRO A 151 -11.98 8.67 7.01
C PRO A 151 -13.09 9.43 7.74
N ILE A 152 -13.00 9.54 9.07
CA ILE A 152 -13.98 10.29 9.89
C ILE A 152 -13.50 11.72 10.13
N TYR A 153 -12.19 11.89 10.28
CA TYR A 153 -11.51 13.17 10.51
C TYR A 153 -10.31 13.30 9.58
N GLY A 154 -9.96 14.54 9.29
CA GLY A 154 -8.80 14.92 8.51
C GLY A 154 -8.20 16.19 9.09
N TRP A 155 -7.04 16.59 8.58
CA TRP A 155 -6.44 17.86 8.98
C TRP A 155 -7.00 19.04 8.16
N GLY A 156 -7.22 20.18 8.81
CA GLY A 156 -7.88 21.35 8.21
C GLY A 156 -9.37 21.46 8.54
N GLU A 157 -10.09 22.37 7.86
CA GLU A 157 -11.51 22.60 8.12
C GLU A 157 -12.39 21.47 7.56
N LYS A 158 -13.36 21.03 8.37
CA LYS A 158 -14.32 19.98 7.99
C LYS A 158 -15.15 20.44 6.79
N GLY A 159 -15.01 19.75 5.66
CA GLY A 159 -15.71 20.06 4.39
C GLY A 159 -14.86 20.79 3.36
N SER A 160 -13.61 21.12 3.68
CA SER A 160 -12.61 21.70 2.76
C SER A 160 -11.59 20.64 2.30
N ILE A 161 -10.70 21.00 1.36
CA ILE A 161 -9.55 20.17 1.02
C ILE A 161 -8.71 20.00 2.28
N GLN A 162 -8.42 18.75 2.65
CA GLN A 162 -7.61 18.47 3.84
C GLN A 162 -6.21 19.07 3.69
N GLN A 163 -5.76 19.74 4.75
CA GLN A 163 -4.46 20.40 4.81
C GLN A 163 -3.44 19.47 5.43
N SER A 164 -2.18 19.56 5.00
CA SER A 164 -1.08 18.89 5.70
C SER A 164 -0.99 19.42 7.14
N THR A 165 -0.61 18.56 8.09
CA THR A 165 -0.63 18.88 9.53
C THR A 165 0.45 19.89 9.94
N ALA A 166 1.30 20.29 8.99
CA ALA A 166 2.33 21.28 9.22
C ALA A 166 2.34 22.37 8.12
N GLY A 167 2.89 23.55 8.47
CA GLY A 167 2.87 24.76 7.65
C GLY A 167 3.82 24.71 6.44
N TRP A 168 4.06 25.83 5.75
CA TRP A 168 4.91 25.88 4.53
C TRP A 168 6.26 25.14 4.67
N LEU A 169 6.87 25.12 5.86
CA LEU A 169 8.14 24.43 6.10
C LEU A 169 8.06 22.89 6.12
N SER A 170 6.89 22.28 6.33
CA SER A 170 6.70 20.81 6.17
C SER A 170 6.33 20.39 4.76
N PHE A 171 6.21 21.35 3.83
CA PHE A 171 6.24 21.06 2.40
C PHE A 171 7.65 20.60 1.95
N LEU A 172 8.66 20.77 2.81
CA LEU A 172 9.96 20.12 2.65
C LEU A 172 9.80 18.65 3.06
N GLN A 173 10.18 17.75 2.15
CA GLN A 173 10.02 16.27 2.19
C GLN A 173 10.65 15.55 3.40
N ILE A 174 11.11 16.29 4.40
CA ILE A 174 11.71 15.77 5.65
C ILE A 174 10.63 15.54 6.72
N PHE A 175 9.48 16.21 6.61
CA PHE A 175 8.43 16.15 7.63
C PHE A 175 7.13 15.67 7.02
N GLU A 176 7.01 14.36 6.82
CA GLU A 176 5.67 13.75 6.72
C GLU A 176 5.12 13.59 8.14
N PRO A 177 3.99 14.23 8.46
CA PRO A 177 3.26 13.90 9.67
C PRO A 177 2.48 12.60 9.44
N GLY A 178 2.97 11.52 10.04
CA GLY A 178 2.23 10.25 10.17
C GLY A 178 1.01 10.34 11.07
#